data_AF-A0A3N5YVL3-F1
#
_entry.id   AF-A0A3N5YVL3-F1
#
_cell.length_a   1.000
_cell.length_b   1.000
_cell.length_c   1.000
_cell.angle_alpha   90.00
_cell.angle_beta   90.00
_cell.angle_gamma   90.00
#
_symmetry.space_group_name_H-M   'P 1'
#
loop_
_entity.id
_entity.type
_entity.pdbx_description
1 polymer ?
#
loop_
_entity_poly.entity_id
_entity_poly.type
_entity_poly.pdbx_seq_one_letter_code
_entity_poly.pdbx_strand_id
1 'polypeptide(L)' 'MRAAAKTKPVTGQTVAELRAKFGMSPSQFARLLGVSAPAVTNWETKQGAIGFQARTLDAWNGATKLTKRQAWRVLNGS' A
#
# COMPACT_ATOMS: atom_id res chain seq x y z
N MET A 1 23.86 -0.08 -15.03
CA MET A 1 23.62 0.70 -13.80
C MET A 1 22.13 0.91 -13.63
N ARG A 2 21.51 0.52 -12.50
CA ARG A 2 20.19 0.99 -12.10
C ARG A 2 20.32 1.58 -10.70
N ALA A 3 20.22 2.89 -10.60
CA ALA A 3 20.22 3.59 -9.33
C ALA A 3 19.00 3.15 -8.52
N ALA A 4 19.25 2.44 -7.42
CA ALA A 4 18.24 2.19 -6.40
C ALA A 4 17.90 3.54 -5.76
N ALA A 5 16.81 4.16 -6.22
CA ALA A 5 16.20 5.25 -5.48
C ALA A 5 15.98 4.73 -4.05
N LYS A 6 16.54 5.41 -3.06
CA LYS A 6 16.49 5.01 -1.65
C LYS A 6 15.04 5.08 -1.17
N THR A 7 14.25 4.05 -1.46
CA THR A 7 12.91 3.89 -0.92
C THR A 7 13.09 3.59 0.55
N LYS A 8 12.57 4.47 1.42
CA LYS A 8 12.44 4.15 2.85
C LYS A 8 11.83 2.75 2.96
N PRO A 9 12.34 1.87 3.84
CA PRO A 9 11.79 0.53 3.99
C PRO A 9 10.30 0.65 4.22
N VAL A 10 9.49 -0.05 3.41
CA VAL A 10 8.05 -0.09 3.64
C VAL A 10 7.84 -0.87 4.92
N THR A 11 7.37 -0.20 5.96
CA THR A 11 7.03 -0.79 7.25
C THR A 11 5.52 -0.88 7.42
N GLY A 12 5.06 -1.71 8.36
CA GLY A 12 3.65 -1.76 8.73
C GLY A 12 3.06 -0.39 9.07
N GLN A 13 3.87 0.47 9.69
CA GLN A 13 3.50 1.86 9.99
C GLN A 13 3.22 2.66 8.71
N THR A 14 4.10 2.60 7.70
CA THR A 14 3.88 3.34 6.44
C THR A 14 2.63 2.86 5.69
N VAL A 15 2.31 1.56 5.79
CA VAL A 15 1.07 0.97 5.25
C VAL A 15 -0.15 1.56 5.96
N ALA A 16 -0.14 1.57 7.30
CA ALA A 16 -1.21 2.13 8.10
C ALA A 16 -1.40 3.63 7.87
N GLU A 17 -0.32 4.40 7.75
CA GLU A 17 -0.35 5.84 7.46
C GLU A 17 -0.97 6.14 6.09
N LEU A 18 -0.58 5.39 5.04
CA LEU A 18 -1.14 5.58 3.70
C LEU A 18 -2.62 5.20 3.66
N ARG A 19 -3.00 4.10 4.32
CA ARG A 19 -4.41 3.70 4.46
C ARG A 19 -5.21 4.78 5.20
N ALA A 20 -4.70 5.31 6.30
CA ALA A 20 -5.33 6.36 7.08
C ALA A 20 -5.50 7.65 6.27
N LYS A 21 -4.50 8.03 5.46
CA LYS A 21 -4.57 9.16 4.52
C LYS A 21 -5.74 9.01 3.54
N PHE A 22 -6.02 7.78 3.10
CA PHE A 22 -7.17 7.51 2.22
C PHE A 22 -8.49 7.36 2.99
N GLY A 23 -8.45 7.17 4.31
CA GLY A 23 -9.62 6.91 5.14
C GLY A 23 -10.29 5.59 4.80
N MET A 24 -9.49 4.58 4.40
CA MET A 24 -9.97 3.26 3.99
C MET A 24 -9.85 2.24 5.12
N SER A 25 -10.75 1.25 5.11
CA SER A 25 -10.57 0.04 5.91
C SER A 25 -9.44 -0.83 5.34
N PRO A 26 -8.88 -1.78 6.12
CA PRO A 26 -7.88 -2.71 5.60
C PRO A 26 -8.34 -3.50 4.38
N SER A 27 -9.63 -3.88 4.32
CA SER A 27 -10.20 -4.60 3.17
C SER A 27 -10.35 -3.72 1.92
N GLN A 28 -10.73 -2.46 2.08
CA GLN A 28 -10.79 -1.50 0.97
C GLN A 28 -9.40 -1.19 0.43
N PHE A 29 -8.44 -0.99 1.34
CA PHE A 29 -7.06 -0.74 0.96
C PHE A 29 -6.41 -1.96 0.28
N ALA A 30 -6.74 -3.17 0.73
CA ALA A 30 -6.30 -4.40 0.10
C ALA A 30 -6.83 -4.51 -1.34
N ARG A 31 -8.10 -4.17 -1.58
CA ARG A 31 -8.68 -4.11 -2.94
C ARG A 31 -7.96 -3.10 -3.82
N LEU A 32 -7.66 -1.90 -3.30
CA LEU A 32 -6.90 -0.88 -4.02
C LEU A 32 -5.52 -1.40 -4.48
N LEU A 33 -4.86 -2.20 -3.64
CA LEU A 33 -3.54 -2.77 -3.92
C LEU A 33 -3.59 -4.12 -4.66
N GLY A 34 -4.78 -4.68 -4.90
CA GLY A 34 -4.95 -6.00 -5.51
C GLY A 34 -4.44 -7.16 -4.65
N VAL A 35 -4.49 -7.04 -3.33
CA VAL A 35 -4.05 -8.06 -2.36
C VAL A 35 -5.19 -8.48 -1.43
N SER A 36 -4.96 -9.49 -0.58
CA SER A 36 -5.95 -9.94 0.38
C SER A 36 -6.00 -9.03 1.62
N ALA A 37 -7.18 -8.88 2.23
CA ALA A 37 -7.33 -8.10 3.47
C ALA A 37 -6.43 -8.60 4.62
N PRO A 38 -6.26 -9.92 4.85
CA PRO A 38 -5.32 -10.42 5.85
C PRO A 38 -3.86 -10.04 5.56
N ALA A 39 -3.47 -9.88 4.29
CA ALA A 39 -2.12 -9.43 3.96
C ALA A 39 -1.86 -8.01 4.50
N VAL A 40 -2.82 -7.10 4.31
CA VAL A 40 -2.72 -5.73 4.85
C VAL A 40 -2.68 -5.74 6.37
N THR A 41 -3.54 -6.52 7.04
CA THR A 41 -3.51 -6.63 8.51
C THR A 41 -2.18 -7.19 9.00
N ASN A 42 -1.66 -8.25 8.37
CA ASN A 42 -0.37 -8.84 8.72
C ASN A 42 0.79 -7.86 8.49
N TRP A 43 0.69 -7.00 7.48
CA TRP A 43 1.68 -5.96 7.25
C TRP A 43 1.65 -4.88 8.32
N GLU A 44 0.47 -4.39 8.67
CA GLU A 44 0.29 -3.35 9.69
C GLU A 44 0.76 -3.81 11.08
N THR A 45 0.63 -5.09 11.40
CA THR A 45 1.11 -5.66 12.67
C THR A 45 2.58 -6.10 12.65
N LYS A 46 3.16 -6.31 11.47
CA LYS A 46 4.55 -6.76 11.35
C LYS A 46 5.52 -5.65 11.74
N GLN A 47 6.39 -5.97 12.68
CA GLN A 47 7.52 -5.11 13.04
C GLN A 47 8.66 -5.30 12.03
N GLY A 48 9.18 -4.18 11.53
CA GLY A 48 10.30 -4.16 10.58
C GLY A 48 9.90 -3.94 9.12
N ALA A 49 10.88 -4.12 8.23
CA ALA A 49 10.71 -3.90 6.80
C ALA A 49 9.91 -5.04 6.15
N ILE A 50 8.98 -4.67 5.27
CA ILE A 50 8.15 -5.58 4.50
C ILE A 50 8.73 -5.69 3.10
N GLY A 51 9.14 -6.90 2.72
CA GLY A 51 9.52 -7.22 1.35
C GLY A 51 8.28 -7.51 0.53
N PHE A 52 7.81 -6.53 -0.25
CA PHE A 52 6.72 -6.76 -1.20
C PHE A 52 7.17 -7.59 -2.40
N GLN A 53 6.26 -8.43 -2.91
CA GLN A 53 6.40 -9.00 -4.24
C GLN A 53 6.39 -7.89 -5.30
N ALA A 54 7.03 -8.09 -6.44
CA ALA A 54 7.16 -7.08 -7.51
C ALA A 54 5.81 -6.43 -7.87
N ARG A 55 4.77 -7.24 -8.10
CA ARG A 55 3.40 -6.76 -8.40
C ARG A 55 2.82 -5.84 -7.31
N THR A 56 3.08 -6.16 -6.06
CA THR A 56 2.59 -5.39 -4.91
C THR A 56 3.40 -4.11 -4.73
N LEU A 57 4.71 -4.16 -5.02
CA LEU A 57 5.56 -2.97 -5.02
C LEU A 57 5.12 -1.98 -6.10
N ASP A 58 4.73 -2.45 -7.29
CA ASP A 58 4.21 -1.59 -8.35
C ASP A 58 2.87 -0.96 -7.96
N ALA A 59 1.94 -1.76 -7.43
CA ALA A 59 0.67 -1.25 -6.89
C ALA A 59 0.90 -0.23 -5.77
N TRP A 60 1.86 -0.49 -4.87
CA TRP A 60 2.25 0.42 -3.79
C TRP A 60 2.83 1.74 -4.32
N ASN A 61 3.74 1.68 -5.29
CA ASN A 61 4.34 2.85 -5.94
C ASN A 61 3.30 3.68 -6.69
N GLY A 62 2.26 3.05 -7.24
CA GLY A 62 1.09 3.73 -7.79
C GLY A 62 0.28 4.40 -6.68
N ALA A 63 -0.12 3.63 -5.67
CA ALA A 63 -0.96 4.09 -4.57
C ALA A 63 -0.35 5.26 -3.80
N THR A 64 0.95 5.24 -3.50
CA THR A 64 1.65 6.34 -2.80
C THR A 64 1.57 7.68 -3.52
N LYS A 65 1.38 7.68 -4.84
CA LYS A 65 1.21 8.89 -5.67
C LYS A 65 -0.25 9.36 -5.75
N LEU A 66 -1.20 8.55 -5.31
CA LEU A 66 -2.62 8.90 -5.36
C LEU A 66 -3.00 9.88 -4.26
N THR A 67 -3.92 10.77 -4.59
CA THR A 67 -4.71 11.52 -3.61
C THR A 67 -5.85 10.64 -3.07
N LYS A 68 -6.42 11.01 -1.91
CA LYS A 68 -7.60 10.34 -1.35
C LYS A 68 -8.71 10.17 -2.39
N ARG A 69 -9.05 11.23 -3.13
CA ARG A 69 -10.10 11.20 -4.17
C ARG A 69 -9.78 10.22 -5.30
N GLN A 70 -8.52 10.17 -5.76
CA GLN A 70 -8.10 9.23 -6.79
C GLN A 70 -8.12 7.79 -6.29
N ALA A 71 -7.65 7.53 -5.07
CA ALA A 71 -7.68 6.21 -4.45
C ALA A 71 -9.12 5.66 -4.38
N TRP A 72 -10.08 6.47 -3.94
CA TRP A 72 -11.50 6.10 -3.92
C TRP A 72 -12.08 5.88 -5.31
N ARG A 73 -11.65 6.65 -6.32
CA ARG A 73 -12.06 6.42 -7.71
C ARG A 73 -11.57 5.07 -8.24
N VAL A 74 -10.32 4.70 -7.95
CA VAL A 74 -9.76 3.40 -8.36
C VAL A 74 -10.51 2.27 -7.67
N LEU A 75 -10.80 2.40 -6.38
CA LEU A 75 -11.53 1.38 -5.62
C LEU A 75 -12.97 1.17 -6.12
N ASN A 76 -13.67 2.25 -6.47
CA ASN A 76 -15.07 2.18 -6.92
C ASN A 76 -15.22 1.86 -8.42
N GLY A 77 -14.13 1.97 -9.19
CA GLY A 77 -14.10 1.68 -10.63
C GLY A 77 -13.48 0.32 -10.98
N SER A 78 -13.08 -0.47 -9.97
CA SER A 78 -12.54 -1.83 -10.13
C SER A 78 -13.61 -2.90 -9.92
#